data_AF-A0A2V7W9E8-F1
#
_entry.id   AF-A0A2V7W9E8-F1
#
_cell.length_a   1.000
_cell.length_b   1.000
_cell.length_c   1.000
_cell.angle_alpha   90.00
_cell.angle_beta   90.00
_cell.angle_gamma   90.00
#
_symmetry.space_group_name_H-M   'P 1'
#
loop_
_entity.id
_entity.type
_entity.pdbx_description
1 polymer ?
#
loop_
_entity_poly.entity_id
_entity_poly.type
_entity_poly.pdbx_seq_one_letter_code
_entity_poly.pdbx_strand_id
1 'polypeptide(L)'
;MDSSADPRTAQLELLVEVARIATLDLELRPMLQRITDTLSQKFGWPFVALITIDRDLNEFQCEAMTSIVETSVYVGYTRTLGSGVVGQVAATGRPVVIDDVHGWPNYVDTMPGAQSEICVPVHHHGRLVAVLNIESMELNAFHEKLPLLTTVADQIAGAIASAQLYDEVRRRVRLMEMMSEVSRTALEATDLEELLQRIVRYIHERFPLEIVAIVMYDQERDQFVRTVNVGMLPPAPAPWPVSLGVIGRCIRHGVTQIVPDVQADPEYITVNARVTSEAAIPIRFQSKIVGVLNLESTSPDVFSPATVLAFEAFADQVAGAIHISSVNARLAETSTQLEQKTHALEQANEHLAAAIESLHRISTQDGLTGISNRRHFDETLTLEWRRAARSRSPLSLLMLDIDYFKAFNDDAGHQAGDDCLRRVAQALSENLHRAADLVSRYGGEEFAILLPETDGDSARTLAESIREYIESLDIAHPASPLGRVTVSIGLASVVPPRDGANSGDFIRAADAALYDAKRSGRNRVVA
;
A
#
# COMPACT_ATOMS: atom_id res chain seq x y z
N MET A 1 -12.68 -68.51 -51.21
CA MET A 1 -12.35 -67.22 -51.82
C MET A 1 -11.42 -66.53 -50.84
N ASP A 2 -10.13 -66.68 -51.10
CA ASP A 2 -9.04 -66.11 -50.32
C ASP A 2 -9.09 -64.59 -50.35
N SER A 3 -9.17 -63.96 -49.19
CA SER A 3 -8.96 -62.53 -49.00
C SER A 3 -7.59 -62.35 -48.34
N SER A 4 -6.52 -62.61 -49.09
CA SER A 4 -5.18 -62.13 -48.72
C SER A 4 -5.17 -60.61 -48.92
N ALA A 5 -5.52 -59.85 -47.88
CA ALA A 5 -5.34 -58.40 -47.89
C ALA A 5 -3.85 -58.09 -48.21
N ASP A 6 -3.61 -57.18 -49.15
CA ASP A 6 -2.27 -56.73 -49.52
C ASP A 6 -1.52 -56.27 -48.25
N PRO A 7 -0.33 -56.81 -47.95
CA PRO A 7 0.50 -56.40 -46.81
C PRO A 7 0.68 -54.87 -46.72
N ARG A 8 0.68 -54.18 -47.86
CA ARG A 8 0.80 -52.72 -47.94
C ARG A 8 -0.44 -51.99 -47.45
N THR A 9 -1.63 -52.55 -47.65
CA THR A 9 -2.91 -52.00 -47.17
C THR A 9 -2.99 -52.13 -45.64
N ALA A 10 -2.61 -53.28 -45.09
CA ALA A 10 -2.60 -53.50 -43.65
C ALA A 10 -1.62 -52.56 -42.91
N GLN A 11 -0.48 -52.24 -43.52
CA GLN A 11 0.49 -51.26 -43.01
C GLN A 11 -0.08 -49.84 -43.02
N LEU A 12 -0.71 -49.40 -44.11
CA LEU A 12 -1.32 -48.07 -44.20
C LEU A 12 -2.45 -47.88 -43.18
N GLU A 13 -3.31 -48.88 -43.00
CA GLU A 13 -4.37 -48.85 -42.00
C GLU A 13 -3.81 -48.76 -40.56
N LEU A 14 -2.67 -49.41 -40.27
CA LEU A 14 -2.04 -49.30 -38.95
C LEU A 14 -1.57 -47.87 -38.70
N LEU A 15 -0.88 -47.27 -39.69
CA LEU A 15 -0.38 -45.91 -39.55
C LEU A 15 -1.52 -44.90 -39.35
N VAL A 16 -2.62 -45.06 -40.08
CA VAL A 16 -3.84 -44.25 -39.89
C VAL A 16 -4.42 -44.44 -38.49
N GLU A 17 -4.46 -45.66 -37.99
CA GLU A 17 -5.04 -45.95 -36.68
C GLU A 17 -4.18 -45.41 -35.53
N VAL A 18 -2.86 -45.58 -35.59
CA VAL A 18 -1.93 -44.98 -34.61
C VAL A 18 -2.02 -43.46 -34.63
N ALA A 19 -2.09 -42.83 -35.81
CA ALA A 19 -2.29 -41.40 -35.94
C ALA A 19 -3.66 -40.94 -35.38
N ARG A 20 -4.72 -41.74 -35.55
CA ARG A 20 -6.04 -41.48 -34.99
C ARG A 20 -6.03 -41.55 -33.46
N ILE A 21 -5.36 -42.54 -32.87
CA ILE A 21 -5.19 -42.64 -31.42
C ILE A 21 -4.42 -41.42 -30.90
N ALA A 22 -3.34 -41.02 -31.58
CA ALA A 22 -2.51 -39.87 -31.23
C ALA A 22 -3.23 -38.52 -31.30
N THR A 23 -4.30 -38.42 -32.09
CA THR A 23 -5.09 -37.18 -32.24
C THR A 23 -6.29 -37.11 -31.30
N LEU A 24 -6.84 -38.26 -30.89
CA LEU A 24 -8.01 -38.33 -30.03
C LEU A 24 -7.66 -38.35 -28.54
N ASP A 25 -6.50 -38.91 -28.17
CA ASP A 25 -6.05 -38.90 -26.79
C ASP A 25 -5.03 -37.80 -26.52
N LEU A 26 -5.28 -37.08 -25.44
CA LEU A 26 -4.39 -36.03 -24.96
C LEU A 26 -3.64 -36.44 -23.69
N GLU A 27 -4.01 -37.59 -23.10
CA GLU A 27 -3.32 -38.16 -21.94
C GLU A 27 -2.31 -39.21 -22.40
N LEU A 28 -1.04 -39.04 -22.01
CA LEU A 28 0.08 -39.84 -22.49
C LEU A 28 -0.12 -41.34 -22.24
N ARG A 29 -0.40 -41.75 -21.00
CA ARG A 29 -0.45 -43.17 -20.64
C ARG A 29 -1.61 -43.93 -21.30
N PRO A 30 -2.88 -43.46 -21.26
CA PRO A 30 -3.98 -44.09 -21.99
C PRO A 30 -3.71 -44.19 -23.50
N MET A 31 -3.14 -43.14 -24.09
CA MET A 31 -2.78 -43.11 -25.50
C MET A 31 -1.76 -44.21 -25.85
N LEU A 32 -0.65 -44.29 -25.10
CA LEU A 32 0.38 -45.30 -25.33
C LEU A 32 -0.15 -46.71 -25.12
N GLN A 33 -1.02 -46.92 -24.12
CA GLN A 33 -1.67 -48.22 -23.88
C GLN A 33 -2.52 -48.66 -25.08
N ARG A 34 -3.34 -47.76 -25.65
CA ARG A 34 -4.11 -48.11 -26.85
C ARG A 34 -3.23 -48.39 -28.05
N ILE A 35 -2.07 -47.72 -28.16
CA ILE A 35 -1.09 -47.99 -29.22
C ILE A 35 -0.50 -49.40 -29.04
N THR A 36 -0.06 -49.78 -27.83
CA THR A 36 0.48 -51.13 -27.58
C THR A 36 -0.58 -52.21 -27.82
N ASP A 37 -1.83 -51.96 -27.38
CA ASP A 37 -2.96 -52.88 -27.60
C ASP A 37 -3.24 -53.07 -29.09
N THR A 38 -3.24 -51.98 -29.86
CA THR A 38 -3.48 -52.02 -31.32
C THR A 38 -2.37 -52.78 -32.05
N LEU A 39 -1.10 -52.56 -31.68
CA LEU A 39 0.04 -53.25 -32.26
C LEU A 39 -0.01 -54.76 -31.97
N SER A 40 -0.28 -55.13 -30.72
CA SER A 40 -0.41 -56.54 -30.32
C SER A 40 -1.59 -57.21 -31.04
N GLN A 41 -2.77 -56.58 -31.04
CA GLN A 41 -3.98 -57.15 -31.66
C GLN A 41 -3.85 -57.32 -33.18
N LYS A 42 -3.24 -56.35 -33.88
CA LYS A 42 -3.18 -56.36 -35.34
C LYS A 42 -2.13 -57.33 -35.90
N PHE A 43 -1.01 -57.51 -35.20
CA PHE A 43 0.08 -58.37 -35.65
C PHE A 43 0.19 -59.69 -34.89
N GLY A 44 -0.55 -59.87 -33.80
CA GLY A 44 -0.48 -61.05 -32.95
C GLY A 44 0.81 -61.16 -32.14
N TRP A 45 1.53 -60.04 -31.95
CA TRP A 45 2.77 -60.07 -31.17
C TRP A 45 2.47 -60.27 -29.69
N PRO A 46 3.13 -61.25 -29.04
CA PRO A 46 2.79 -61.65 -27.69
C PRO A 46 3.15 -60.60 -26.63
N PHE A 47 4.11 -59.72 -26.93
CA PHE A 47 4.52 -58.65 -26.04
C PHE A 47 4.89 -57.40 -26.84
N VAL A 48 4.28 -56.27 -26.46
CA VAL A 48 4.57 -54.94 -26.99
C VAL A 48 4.66 -53.98 -25.81
N ALA A 49 5.73 -53.19 -25.72
CA ALA A 49 5.91 -52.20 -24.67
C ALA A 49 6.42 -50.87 -25.23
N LEU A 50 5.96 -49.78 -24.63
CA LEU A 50 6.48 -48.43 -24.86
C LEU A 50 7.15 -47.92 -23.59
N ILE A 51 8.41 -47.57 -23.74
CA ILE A 51 9.31 -47.25 -22.65
C ILE A 51 9.73 -45.78 -22.77
N THR A 52 9.44 -44.97 -21.75
CA THR A 52 9.91 -43.57 -21.65
C THR A 52 11.30 -43.54 -21.01
N ILE A 53 12.05 -42.47 -21.29
CA ILE A 53 13.46 -42.34 -20.88
C ILE A 53 13.62 -41.10 -20.00
N ASP A 54 14.15 -41.30 -18.79
CA ASP A 54 14.60 -40.23 -17.92
C ASP A 54 16.14 -40.19 -17.92
N ARG A 55 16.69 -39.19 -18.61
CA ARG A 55 18.14 -39.02 -18.70
C ARG A 55 18.76 -38.40 -17.45
N ASP A 56 17.97 -37.69 -16.65
CA ASP A 56 18.45 -37.03 -15.43
C ASP A 56 18.64 -38.06 -14.32
N LEU A 57 17.73 -39.04 -14.25
CA LEU A 57 17.83 -40.20 -13.36
C LEU A 57 18.67 -41.35 -13.94
N ASN A 58 19.07 -41.27 -15.20
CA ASN A 58 19.76 -42.34 -15.93
C ASN A 58 18.98 -43.67 -15.92
N GLU A 59 17.66 -43.58 -16.06
CA GLU A 59 16.73 -44.70 -16.01
C GLU A 59 15.74 -44.68 -17.19
N PHE A 60 15.14 -45.81 -17.47
CA PHE A 60 13.98 -45.93 -18.35
C PHE A 60 12.82 -46.56 -17.58
N GLN A 61 11.60 -46.21 -17.98
CA GLN A 61 10.38 -46.68 -17.35
C GLN A 61 9.39 -47.22 -18.38
N CYS A 62 8.79 -48.38 -18.11
CA CYS A 62 7.70 -48.91 -18.92
C CYS A 62 6.44 -48.06 -18.71
N GLU A 63 6.03 -47.30 -19.72
CA GLU A 63 4.88 -46.38 -19.62
C GLU A 63 3.57 -47.07 -20.01
N ALA A 64 3.64 -48.01 -20.95
CA ALA A 64 2.52 -48.82 -21.40
C ALA A 64 3.01 -50.17 -21.94
N MET A 65 2.21 -51.21 -21.76
CA MET A 65 2.52 -52.54 -22.29
C MET A 65 1.27 -53.37 -22.53
N THR A 66 1.38 -54.27 -23.50
CA THR A 66 0.39 -55.30 -23.80
C THR A 66 1.12 -56.63 -23.88
N SER A 67 0.70 -57.59 -23.06
CA SER A 67 1.26 -58.94 -23.05
C SER A 67 0.15 -59.98 -23.01
N ILE A 68 0.25 -61.01 -23.85
CA ILE A 68 -0.65 -62.18 -23.80
C ILE A 68 -0.07 -63.32 -22.94
N VAL A 69 1.14 -63.13 -22.41
CA VAL A 69 1.82 -64.05 -21.51
C VAL A 69 2.21 -63.38 -20.21
N GLU A 70 2.39 -64.18 -19.16
CA GLU A 70 2.88 -63.69 -17.87
C GLU A 70 4.33 -63.22 -18.02
N THR A 71 4.62 -61.98 -17.57
CA THR A 71 5.90 -61.31 -17.74
C THR A 71 6.28 -60.60 -16.44
N SER A 72 7.58 -60.42 -16.23
CA SER A 72 8.12 -59.65 -15.10
C SER A 72 8.00 -58.13 -15.28
N VAL A 73 7.65 -57.67 -16.47
CA VAL A 73 7.45 -56.25 -16.78
C VAL A 73 6.02 -55.85 -16.41
N TYR A 74 5.87 -54.68 -15.79
CA TYR A 74 4.58 -54.07 -15.48
C TYR A 74 4.67 -52.56 -15.75
N VAL A 75 3.52 -51.87 -15.87
CA VAL A 75 3.51 -50.41 -16.02
C VAL A 75 4.15 -49.76 -14.79
N GLY A 76 5.20 -48.97 -15.00
CA GLY A 76 6.06 -48.43 -13.94
C GLY A 76 7.33 -49.23 -13.67
N TYR A 77 7.58 -50.34 -14.37
CA TYR A 77 8.84 -51.08 -14.31
C TYR A 77 10.01 -50.20 -14.75
N THR A 78 11.05 -50.07 -13.93
CA THR A 78 12.23 -49.24 -14.21
C THR A 78 13.54 -50.02 -14.24
N ARG A 79 14.49 -49.56 -15.05
CA ARG A 79 15.90 -50.01 -15.03
C ARG A 79 16.84 -48.89 -15.47
N THR A 80 18.12 -49.05 -15.18
CA THR A 80 19.17 -48.13 -15.63
C THR A 80 19.38 -48.19 -17.15
N LEU A 81 19.73 -47.05 -17.75
CA LEU A 81 20.14 -47.00 -19.16
C LEU A 81 21.34 -47.94 -19.42
N GLY A 82 21.37 -48.58 -20.58
CA GLY A 82 22.35 -49.61 -20.96
C GLY A 82 22.01 -51.03 -20.50
N SER A 83 21.06 -51.21 -19.57
CA SER A 83 20.67 -52.53 -19.05
C SER A 83 19.64 -53.21 -19.95
N GLY A 84 19.95 -54.41 -20.45
CA GLY A 84 19.08 -55.10 -21.41
C GLY A 84 19.09 -54.46 -22.80
N VAL A 85 18.37 -55.07 -23.75
CA VAL A 85 18.29 -54.59 -25.13
C VAL A 85 17.59 -53.23 -25.19
N VAL A 86 16.48 -53.06 -24.47
CA VAL A 86 15.78 -51.77 -24.31
C VAL A 86 16.74 -50.70 -23.78
N GLY A 87 17.48 -50.99 -22.70
CA GLY A 87 18.43 -50.05 -22.12
C GLY A 87 19.58 -49.71 -23.06
N GLN A 88 20.05 -50.68 -23.85
CA GLN A 88 21.05 -50.45 -24.90
C GLN A 88 20.53 -49.47 -25.96
N VAL A 89 19.31 -49.67 -26.47
CA VAL A 89 18.69 -48.76 -27.43
C VAL A 89 18.46 -47.38 -26.81
N ALA A 90 18.02 -47.32 -25.55
CA ALA A 90 17.85 -46.07 -24.81
C ALA A 90 19.16 -45.28 -24.65
N ALA A 91 20.29 -45.99 -24.49
CA ALA A 91 21.62 -45.39 -24.38
C ALA A 91 22.21 -44.97 -25.74
N THR A 92 22.07 -45.80 -26.78
CA THR A 92 22.72 -45.57 -28.09
C THR A 92 21.86 -44.80 -29.09
N GLY A 93 20.53 -44.80 -28.93
CA GLY A 93 19.58 -44.30 -29.91
C GLY A 93 19.55 -45.07 -31.22
N ARG A 94 20.10 -46.30 -31.27
CA ARG A 94 20.14 -47.13 -32.48
C ARG A 94 19.20 -48.33 -32.34
N PRO A 95 18.41 -48.66 -33.37
CA PRO A 95 17.55 -49.84 -33.33
C PRO A 95 18.36 -51.12 -33.20
N VAL A 96 17.78 -52.11 -32.53
CA VAL A 96 18.34 -53.45 -32.40
C VAL A 96 17.27 -54.45 -32.83
N VAL A 97 17.61 -55.32 -33.78
CA VAL A 97 16.78 -56.43 -34.26
C VAL A 97 17.51 -57.72 -33.92
N ILE A 98 16.84 -58.61 -33.20
CA ILE A 98 17.41 -59.87 -32.71
C ILE A 98 16.56 -60.99 -33.27
N ASP A 99 17.09 -61.69 -34.26
CA ASP A 99 16.41 -62.82 -34.90
C ASP A 99 16.38 -64.07 -34.01
N ASP A 100 17.37 -64.22 -33.12
CA ASP A 100 17.46 -65.24 -32.06
C ASP A 100 18.05 -64.62 -30.79
N VAL A 101 17.26 -64.55 -29.70
CA VAL A 101 17.69 -63.98 -28.42
C VAL A 101 18.67 -64.88 -27.65
N HIS A 102 18.73 -66.17 -27.99
CA HIS A 102 19.59 -67.11 -27.28
C HIS A 102 21.07 -66.78 -27.50
N GLY A 103 21.78 -66.47 -26.42
CA GLY A 103 23.21 -66.12 -26.47
C GLY A 103 23.50 -64.67 -26.86
N TRP A 104 22.47 -63.81 -26.99
CA TRP A 104 22.69 -62.39 -27.23
C TRP A 104 23.32 -61.70 -25.99
N PRO A 105 24.48 -61.01 -26.10
CA PRO A 105 25.32 -60.62 -24.95
C PRO A 105 24.69 -59.69 -23.90
N ASN A 106 23.62 -58.96 -24.25
CA ASN A 106 22.92 -58.02 -23.36
C ASN A 106 21.41 -58.29 -23.32
N TYR A 107 20.98 -59.50 -23.68
CA TYR A 107 19.58 -59.90 -23.58
C TYR A 107 19.21 -60.19 -22.14
N VAL A 108 18.02 -59.76 -21.73
CA VAL A 108 17.49 -60.01 -20.40
C VAL A 108 16.12 -60.62 -20.58
N ASP A 109 15.95 -61.84 -20.09
CA ASP A 109 14.71 -62.59 -20.24
C ASP A 109 13.61 -61.97 -19.36
N THR A 110 12.78 -61.14 -19.99
CA THR A 110 11.65 -60.46 -19.36
C THR A 110 10.30 -61.08 -19.73
N MET A 111 10.22 -61.76 -20.88
CA MET A 111 9.06 -62.52 -21.35
C MET A 111 9.45 -64.00 -21.54
N PRO A 112 8.94 -64.91 -20.69
CA PRO A 112 9.20 -66.34 -20.83
C PRO A 112 8.86 -66.86 -22.23
N GLY A 113 9.83 -67.51 -22.88
CA GLY A 113 9.65 -68.12 -24.20
C GLY A 113 9.88 -67.19 -25.38
N ALA A 114 10.34 -65.95 -25.16
CA ALA A 114 10.79 -65.08 -26.24
C ALA A 114 11.96 -65.74 -27.02
N GLN A 115 11.86 -65.69 -28.35
CA GLN A 115 12.85 -66.21 -29.28
C GLN A 115 13.43 -65.11 -30.17
N SER A 116 12.67 -64.05 -30.45
CA SER A 116 13.15 -62.86 -31.16
C SER A 116 12.65 -61.59 -30.48
N GLU A 117 13.39 -60.49 -30.67
CA GLU A 117 13.11 -59.19 -30.09
C GLU A 117 13.46 -58.07 -31.08
N ILE A 118 12.65 -57.01 -31.11
CA ILE A 118 13.00 -55.78 -31.81
C ILE A 118 12.76 -54.57 -30.89
N CYS A 119 13.82 -53.77 -30.73
CA CYS A 119 13.78 -52.51 -30.02
C CYS A 119 14.00 -51.36 -31.01
N VAL A 120 12.99 -50.50 -31.17
CA VAL A 120 13.04 -49.36 -32.08
C VAL A 120 13.04 -48.04 -31.30
N PRO A 121 14.03 -47.16 -31.51
CA PRO A 121 14.07 -45.87 -30.85
C PRO A 121 13.01 -44.91 -31.42
N VAL A 122 12.30 -44.22 -30.53
CA VAL A 122 11.29 -43.21 -30.86
C VAL A 122 11.94 -41.83 -30.75
N HIS A 123 12.19 -41.18 -31.88
CA HIS A 123 12.86 -39.87 -31.92
C HIS A 123 11.88 -38.74 -32.23
N HIS A 124 11.92 -37.68 -31.45
CA HIS A 124 11.24 -36.43 -31.74
C HIS A 124 12.27 -35.30 -31.87
N HIS A 125 12.33 -34.65 -33.05
CA HIS A 125 13.33 -33.61 -33.38
C HIS A 125 14.79 -33.96 -33.01
N GLY A 126 15.20 -35.21 -33.28
CA GLY A 126 16.57 -35.68 -33.00
C GLY A 126 16.85 -36.02 -31.54
N ARG A 127 15.87 -35.88 -30.63
CA ARG A 127 15.93 -36.36 -29.25
C ARG A 127 15.21 -37.70 -29.15
N LEU A 128 15.86 -38.69 -28.54
CA LEU A 128 15.23 -39.96 -28.18
C LEU A 128 14.28 -39.73 -27.00
N VAL A 129 12.98 -39.96 -27.23
CA VAL A 129 11.90 -39.72 -26.23
C VAL A 129 11.33 -41.02 -25.66
N ALA A 130 11.41 -42.12 -26.41
CA ALA A 130 10.95 -43.43 -25.97
C ALA A 130 11.65 -44.57 -26.74
N VAL A 131 11.40 -45.81 -26.33
CA VAL A 131 11.75 -47.04 -27.04
C VAL A 131 10.48 -47.88 -27.21
N LEU A 132 10.23 -48.35 -28.43
CA LEU A 132 9.21 -49.36 -28.72
C LEU A 132 9.90 -50.73 -28.66
N ASN A 133 9.53 -51.56 -27.69
CA ASN A 133 9.99 -52.93 -27.57
C ASN A 133 8.89 -53.91 -28.01
N ILE A 134 9.26 -54.91 -28.79
CA ILE A 134 8.36 -55.98 -29.21
C ILE A 134 9.12 -57.30 -29.15
N GLU A 135 8.53 -58.30 -28.49
CA GLU A 135 9.10 -59.64 -28.34
C GLU A 135 8.16 -60.68 -28.97
N SER A 136 8.73 -61.76 -29.51
CA SER A 136 7.99 -62.86 -30.14
C SER A 136 8.53 -64.21 -29.70
N MET A 137 7.64 -65.20 -29.63
CA MET A 137 8.01 -66.61 -29.41
C MET A 137 8.48 -67.33 -30.67
N GLU A 138 8.51 -66.64 -31.82
CA GLU A 138 8.98 -67.20 -33.09
C GLU A 138 10.38 -66.64 -33.43
N LEU A 139 11.28 -67.51 -33.92
CA LEU A 139 12.56 -67.07 -34.50
C LEU A 139 12.35 -66.21 -35.74
N ASN A 140 13.19 -65.20 -35.93
CA ASN A 140 13.18 -64.28 -37.08
C ASN A 140 11.85 -63.52 -37.29
N ALA A 141 11.00 -63.38 -36.25
CA ALA A 141 9.67 -62.76 -36.41
C ALA A 141 9.72 -61.31 -36.91
N PHE A 142 10.84 -60.62 -36.67
CA PHE A 142 11.04 -59.21 -37.00
C PHE A 142 11.94 -58.98 -38.22
N HIS A 143 12.32 -60.05 -38.94
CA HIS A 143 13.09 -59.94 -40.17
C HIS A 143 12.36 -59.02 -41.16
N GLU A 144 13.08 -58.02 -41.68
CA GLU A 144 12.55 -56.96 -42.57
C GLU A 144 11.42 -56.07 -42.00
N LYS A 145 11.11 -56.14 -40.69
CA LYS A 145 10.05 -55.31 -40.07
C LYS A 145 10.52 -53.92 -39.62
N LEU A 146 11.83 -53.68 -39.57
CA LEU A 146 12.41 -52.44 -39.07
C LEU A 146 11.88 -51.16 -39.78
N PRO A 147 11.74 -51.09 -41.13
CA PRO A 147 11.22 -49.88 -41.78
C PRO A 147 9.78 -49.53 -41.39
N LEU A 148 8.92 -50.55 -41.24
CA LEU A 148 7.54 -50.38 -40.79
C LEU A 148 7.52 -49.85 -39.35
N LEU A 149 8.26 -50.51 -38.46
CA LEU A 149 8.27 -50.14 -37.04
C LEU A 149 8.98 -48.81 -36.78
N THR A 150 9.93 -48.41 -37.63
CA THR A 150 10.49 -47.06 -37.62
C THR A 150 9.44 -46.02 -37.98
N THR A 151 8.61 -46.29 -39.00
CA THR A 151 7.50 -45.37 -39.37
C THR A 151 6.46 -45.27 -38.25
N VAL A 152 6.14 -46.40 -37.60
CA VAL A 152 5.26 -46.43 -36.41
C VAL A 152 5.88 -45.63 -35.27
N ALA A 153 7.19 -45.81 -35.00
CA ALA A 153 7.91 -45.05 -33.99
C ALA A 153 7.86 -43.54 -34.27
N ASP A 154 8.00 -43.09 -35.51
CA ASP A 154 7.87 -41.67 -35.86
C ASP A 154 6.47 -41.11 -35.57
N GLN A 155 5.40 -41.88 -35.81
CA GLN A 155 4.03 -41.48 -35.43
C GLN A 155 3.85 -41.40 -33.91
N ILE A 156 4.39 -42.39 -33.18
CA ILE A 156 4.38 -42.41 -31.71
C ILE A 156 5.16 -41.20 -31.16
N ALA A 157 6.25 -40.81 -31.79
CA ALA A 157 7.05 -39.65 -31.38
C ALA A 157 6.23 -38.35 -31.41
N GLY A 158 5.49 -38.11 -32.50
CA GLY A 158 4.59 -36.95 -32.61
C GLY A 158 3.45 -36.96 -31.58
N ALA A 159 2.93 -38.15 -31.27
CA ALA A 159 1.90 -38.35 -30.26
C ALA A 159 2.39 -38.01 -28.85
N ILE A 160 3.55 -38.56 -28.46
CA ILE A 160 4.20 -38.28 -27.16
C ILE A 160 4.47 -36.79 -27.01
N ALA A 161 5.02 -36.15 -28.05
CA ALA A 161 5.31 -34.72 -28.03
C ALA A 161 4.05 -33.87 -27.86
N SER A 162 2.95 -34.24 -28.54
CA SER A 162 1.67 -33.55 -28.45
C SER A 162 1.06 -33.65 -27.05
N ALA A 163 1.08 -34.85 -26.46
CA ALA A 163 0.60 -35.08 -25.09
C ALA A 163 1.43 -34.30 -24.05
N GLN A 164 2.77 -34.30 -24.18
CA GLN A 164 3.65 -33.52 -23.30
C GLN A 164 3.41 -32.01 -23.42
N LEU A 165 3.25 -31.49 -24.65
CA LEU A 165 2.93 -30.08 -24.88
C LEU A 165 1.56 -29.72 -24.29
N TYR A 166 0.57 -30.60 -24.46
CA TYR A 166 -0.77 -30.40 -23.92
C TYR A 166 -0.76 -30.31 -22.39
N ASP A 167 -0.02 -31.19 -21.72
CA ASP A 167 0.13 -31.14 -20.26
C ASP A 167 0.84 -29.86 -19.79
N GLU A 168 1.91 -29.45 -20.48
CA GLU A 168 2.61 -28.19 -20.20
C GLU A 168 1.68 -26.96 -20.40
N VAL A 169 0.88 -26.94 -21.46
CA VAL A 169 -0.12 -25.88 -21.69
C VAL A 169 -1.16 -25.88 -20.58
N ARG A 170 -1.73 -27.03 -20.21
CA ARG A 170 -2.68 -27.14 -19.08
C ARG A 170 -2.07 -26.65 -17.77
N ARG A 171 -0.81 -27.00 -17.50
CA ARG A 171 -0.07 -26.55 -16.32
C ARG A 171 0.08 -25.03 -16.30
N ARG A 172 0.43 -24.42 -17.44
CA ARG A 172 0.52 -22.96 -17.59
C ARG A 172 -0.83 -22.27 -17.42
N VAL A 173 -1.91 -22.83 -17.97
CA VAL A 173 -3.27 -22.30 -17.79
C VAL A 173 -3.64 -22.30 -16.30
N ARG A 174 -3.42 -23.42 -15.59
CA ARG A 174 -3.67 -23.50 -14.14
C ARG A 174 -2.90 -22.43 -13.36
N LEU A 175 -1.61 -22.27 -13.66
CA LEU A 175 -0.78 -21.22 -13.04
C LEU A 175 -1.36 -19.82 -13.29
N MET A 176 -1.69 -19.50 -14.54
CA MET A 176 -2.28 -18.20 -14.90
C MET A 176 -3.62 -17.94 -14.20
N GLU A 177 -4.48 -18.95 -14.08
CA GLU A 177 -5.75 -18.85 -13.35
C GLU A 177 -5.52 -18.56 -11.87
N MET A 178 -4.56 -19.25 -11.23
CA MET A 178 -4.20 -19.02 -9.83
C MET A 178 -3.65 -17.60 -9.61
N MET A 179 -2.74 -17.14 -10.47
CA MET A 179 -2.19 -15.77 -10.38
C MET A 179 -3.27 -14.69 -10.60
N SER A 180 -4.15 -14.91 -11.58
CA SER A 180 -5.26 -14.00 -11.91
C SER A 180 -6.22 -13.87 -10.74
N GLU A 181 -6.55 -14.97 -10.07
CA GLU A 181 -7.43 -14.93 -8.91
C GLU A 181 -6.82 -14.17 -7.73
N VAL A 182 -5.54 -14.39 -7.42
CA VAL A 182 -4.87 -13.64 -6.34
C VAL A 182 -4.88 -12.15 -6.66
N SER A 183 -4.58 -11.79 -7.91
CA SER A 183 -4.59 -10.39 -8.37
C SER A 183 -5.97 -9.76 -8.23
N ARG A 184 -7.03 -10.47 -8.65
CA ARG A 184 -8.42 -10.02 -8.53
C ARG A 184 -8.84 -9.86 -7.07
N THR A 185 -8.50 -10.84 -6.24
CA THR A 185 -8.79 -10.81 -4.80
C THR A 185 -8.08 -9.64 -4.12
N ALA A 186 -6.82 -9.36 -4.49
CA ALA A 186 -6.07 -8.22 -3.96
C ALA A 186 -6.69 -6.87 -4.31
N LEU A 187 -7.32 -6.75 -5.49
CA LEU A 187 -8.00 -5.53 -5.93
C LEU A 187 -9.37 -5.33 -5.28
N GLU A 188 -10.07 -6.42 -4.96
CA GLU A 188 -11.44 -6.38 -4.43
C GLU A 188 -11.50 -6.40 -2.88
N ALA A 189 -10.48 -6.95 -2.20
CA ALA A 189 -10.49 -7.10 -0.76
C ALA A 189 -10.40 -5.74 -0.04
N THR A 190 -11.22 -5.59 1.00
CA THR A 190 -11.28 -4.35 1.79
C THR A 190 -10.20 -4.29 2.86
N ASP A 191 -9.78 -5.45 3.36
CA ASP A 191 -8.70 -5.57 4.34
C ASP A 191 -7.87 -6.85 4.10
N LEU A 192 -6.77 -6.97 4.86
CA LEU A 192 -5.84 -8.09 4.77
C LEU A 192 -6.48 -9.42 5.19
N GLU A 193 -7.40 -9.41 6.16
CA GLU A 193 -8.04 -10.63 6.66
C GLU A 193 -8.94 -11.24 5.57
N GLU A 194 -9.76 -10.40 4.93
CA GLU A 194 -10.62 -10.79 3.82
C GLU A 194 -9.80 -11.33 2.64
N LEU A 195 -8.70 -10.64 2.28
CA LEU A 195 -7.77 -11.06 1.23
C LEU A 195 -7.24 -12.48 1.52
N LEU A 196 -6.65 -12.69 2.70
CA LEU A 196 -6.07 -13.96 3.08
C LEU A 196 -7.13 -15.07 3.12
N GLN A 197 -8.32 -14.79 3.65
CA GLN A 197 -9.40 -15.77 3.78
C GLN A 197 -9.90 -16.23 2.41
N ARG A 198 -10.00 -15.32 1.44
CA ARG A 198 -10.38 -15.63 0.06
C ARG A 198 -9.31 -16.47 -0.64
N ILE A 199 -8.03 -16.16 -0.41
CA ILE A 199 -6.90 -16.93 -0.98
C ILE A 199 -6.90 -18.37 -0.46
N VAL A 200 -6.97 -18.58 0.87
CA VAL A 200 -6.94 -19.94 1.43
C VAL A 200 -8.14 -20.78 0.99
N ARG A 201 -9.31 -20.16 0.85
CA ARG A 201 -10.52 -20.81 0.33
C ARG A 201 -10.37 -21.21 -1.13
N TYR A 202 -9.83 -20.32 -1.97
CA TYR A 202 -9.59 -20.60 -3.38
C TYR A 202 -8.70 -21.84 -3.59
N ILE A 203 -7.64 -21.97 -2.81
CA ILE A 203 -6.73 -23.12 -2.87
C ILE A 203 -7.46 -24.39 -2.40
N HIS A 204 -8.11 -24.34 -1.24
CA HIS A 204 -8.81 -25.50 -0.66
C HIS A 204 -9.93 -26.03 -1.58
N GLU A 205 -10.62 -25.18 -2.33
CA GLU A 205 -11.69 -25.59 -3.26
C GLU A 205 -11.18 -26.26 -4.55
N ARG A 206 -9.89 -26.08 -4.89
CA ARG A 206 -9.31 -26.53 -6.17
C ARG A 206 -8.33 -27.70 -6.03
N PHE A 207 -7.79 -27.90 -4.84
CA PHE A 207 -6.81 -28.94 -4.57
C PHE A 207 -7.32 -29.87 -3.46
N PRO A 208 -6.97 -31.17 -3.51
CA PRO A 208 -7.35 -32.14 -2.48
C PRO A 208 -6.48 -31.95 -1.21
N LEU A 209 -6.74 -30.86 -0.50
CA LEU A 209 -6.02 -30.43 0.69
C LEU A 209 -6.98 -30.40 1.88
N GLU A 210 -6.56 -31.00 2.98
CA GLU A 210 -7.32 -31.08 4.23
C GLU A 210 -7.18 -29.81 5.05
N ILE A 211 -6.03 -29.15 4.95
CA ILE A 211 -5.75 -27.87 5.62
C ILE A 211 -4.98 -26.97 4.66
N VAL A 212 -5.45 -25.72 4.57
CA VAL A 212 -4.74 -24.63 3.89
C VAL A 212 -4.68 -23.47 4.85
N ALA A 213 -3.49 -22.97 5.14
CA ALA A 213 -3.31 -21.81 6.00
C ALA A 213 -2.26 -20.84 5.48
N ILE A 214 -2.50 -19.55 5.70
CA ILE A 214 -1.47 -18.52 5.59
C ILE A 214 -1.16 -18.03 7.00
N VAL A 215 0.10 -18.18 7.40
CA VAL A 215 0.61 -17.77 8.71
C VAL A 215 1.55 -16.59 8.52
N MET A 216 1.17 -15.42 9.01
CA MET A 216 1.97 -14.19 8.90
C MET A 216 3.11 -14.18 9.92
N TYR A 217 4.29 -13.77 9.46
CA TYR A 217 5.50 -13.69 10.26
C TYR A 217 5.89 -12.22 10.48
N ASP A 218 6.14 -11.88 11.75
CA ASP A 218 6.73 -10.60 12.14
C ASP A 218 8.22 -10.79 12.41
N GLN A 219 9.04 -10.29 11.50
CA GLN A 219 10.50 -10.40 11.56
C GLN A 219 11.11 -9.57 12.69
N GLU A 220 10.47 -8.48 13.12
CA GLU A 220 11.02 -7.64 14.21
C GLU A 220 10.84 -8.32 15.57
N ARG A 221 9.73 -9.03 15.74
CA ARG A 221 9.39 -9.75 16.98
C ARG A 221 9.76 -11.23 16.96
N ASP A 222 10.27 -11.72 15.83
CA ASP A 222 10.60 -13.12 15.54
C ASP A 222 9.49 -14.11 15.94
N GLN A 223 8.25 -13.82 15.54
CA GLN A 223 7.07 -14.61 15.93
C GLN A 223 6.02 -14.64 14.83
N PHE A 224 5.19 -15.67 14.84
CA PHE A 224 3.97 -15.70 14.02
C PHE A 224 2.92 -14.80 14.66
N VAL A 225 2.32 -13.91 13.89
CA VAL A 225 1.40 -12.87 14.41
C VAL A 225 -0.04 -13.03 13.95
N ARG A 226 -0.29 -13.85 12.94
CA ARG A 226 -1.64 -14.07 12.41
C ARG A 226 -1.72 -15.40 11.66
N THR A 227 -2.85 -16.07 11.75
CA THR A 227 -3.13 -17.31 11.01
C THR A 227 -4.52 -17.22 10.41
N VAL A 228 -4.62 -17.36 9.09
CA VAL A 228 -5.89 -17.46 8.37
C VAL A 228 -5.93 -18.83 7.69
N ASN A 229 -7.03 -19.57 7.80
CA ASN A 229 -7.07 -20.95 7.33
C ASN A 229 -8.45 -21.45 6.87
N VAL A 230 -8.42 -22.57 6.16
CA VAL A 230 -9.56 -23.46 5.89
C VAL A 230 -9.13 -24.88 6.25
N GLY A 231 -10.03 -25.65 6.85
CA GLY A 231 -9.73 -26.95 7.43
C GLY A 231 -9.67 -26.88 8.96
N MET A 232 -9.46 -28.02 9.60
CA MET A 232 -9.40 -28.08 11.06
C MET A 232 -7.97 -27.85 11.55
N LEU A 233 -7.63 -26.59 11.85
CA LEU A 233 -6.50 -26.22 12.70
C LEU A 233 -6.97 -26.02 14.15
N PRO A 234 -6.15 -26.30 15.18
CA PRO A 234 -6.52 -25.91 16.54
C PRO A 234 -6.53 -24.37 16.54
N PRO A 235 -7.45 -23.72 17.26
CA PRO A 235 -7.33 -22.29 17.51
C PRO A 235 -6.15 -22.08 18.46
N ALA A 236 -4.93 -22.03 17.92
CA ALA A 236 -3.78 -21.52 18.64
C ALA A 236 -3.82 -19.99 18.51
N PRO A 237 -3.99 -19.24 19.61
CA PRO A 237 -3.95 -17.79 19.53
C PRO A 237 -2.52 -17.36 19.17
N ALA A 238 -2.37 -16.66 18.05
CA ALA A 238 -1.16 -15.90 17.80
C ALA A 238 -1.00 -14.81 18.89
N PRO A 239 0.24 -14.50 19.34
CA PRO A 239 1.50 -14.90 18.74
C PRO A 239 2.11 -16.21 19.28
N TRP A 240 2.88 -16.89 18.44
CA TRP A 240 3.62 -18.11 18.82
C TRP A 240 5.01 -18.15 18.14
N PRO A 241 6.01 -18.81 18.76
CA PRO A 241 7.40 -18.69 18.34
C PRO A 241 7.72 -19.46 17.05
N VAL A 242 8.65 -18.90 16.26
CA VAL A 242 9.16 -19.51 15.02
C VAL A 242 9.92 -20.81 15.25
N SER A 243 10.28 -21.14 16.49
CA SER A 243 10.93 -22.40 16.84
C SER A 243 10.03 -23.64 16.70
N LEU A 244 8.72 -23.47 16.52
CA LEU A 244 7.75 -24.57 16.52
C LEU A 244 7.32 -24.99 15.12
N GLY A 245 7.24 -26.29 14.90
CA GLY A 245 6.58 -26.86 13.74
C GLY A 245 7.41 -26.85 12.46
N VAL A 246 6.91 -27.59 11.46
CA VAL A 246 7.40 -27.58 10.08
C VAL A 246 7.35 -26.16 9.48
N ILE A 247 6.29 -25.39 9.76
CA ILE A 247 6.20 -23.99 9.32
C ILE A 247 7.26 -23.09 9.95
N GLY A 248 7.63 -23.34 11.23
CA GLY A 248 8.73 -22.65 11.88
C GLY A 248 10.06 -22.97 11.23
N ARG A 249 10.30 -24.25 10.91
CA ARG A 249 11.47 -24.70 10.17
C ARG A 249 11.58 -24.04 8.79
N CYS A 250 10.45 -23.87 8.09
CA CYS A 250 10.39 -23.14 6.82
C CYS A 250 10.91 -21.70 6.96
N ILE A 251 10.51 -20.97 8.01
CA ILE A 251 11.06 -19.63 8.29
C ILE A 251 12.55 -19.69 8.62
N ARG A 252 12.97 -20.57 9.54
CA ARG A 252 14.36 -20.65 10.02
C ARG A 252 15.36 -20.99 8.91
N HIS A 253 14.99 -21.89 8.00
CA HIS A 253 15.85 -22.29 6.88
C HIS A 253 15.65 -21.42 5.64
N GLY A 254 14.53 -20.73 5.53
CA GLY A 254 14.23 -19.90 4.37
C GLY A 254 14.07 -20.72 3.08
N VAL A 255 13.63 -21.97 3.16
CA VAL A 255 13.34 -22.81 1.99
C VAL A 255 12.06 -23.60 2.22
N THR A 256 11.37 -23.95 1.13
CA THR A 256 10.18 -24.80 1.16
C THR A 256 10.49 -26.12 1.88
N GLN A 257 9.63 -26.51 2.81
CA GLN A 257 9.70 -27.79 3.51
C GLN A 257 8.62 -28.69 2.92
N ILE A 258 9.01 -29.86 2.43
CA ILE A 258 8.08 -30.90 1.97
C ILE A 258 8.25 -32.08 2.92
N VAL A 259 7.17 -32.49 3.55
CA VAL A 259 7.10 -33.61 4.50
C VAL A 259 6.17 -34.67 3.89
N PRO A 260 6.72 -35.69 3.19
CA PRO A 260 5.90 -36.73 2.55
C PRO A 260 5.22 -37.66 3.55
N ASP A 261 5.79 -37.82 4.75
CA ASP A 261 5.22 -38.57 5.86
C ASP A 261 5.37 -37.78 7.15
N VAL A 262 4.26 -37.17 7.59
CA VAL A 262 4.23 -36.36 8.82
C VAL A 262 4.41 -37.19 10.09
N GLN A 263 4.14 -38.50 10.05
CA GLN A 263 4.34 -39.38 11.21
C GLN A 263 5.83 -39.67 11.44
N ALA A 264 6.65 -39.55 10.39
CA ALA A 264 8.09 -39.73 10.46
C ALA A 264 8.84 -38.44 10.83
N ASP A 265 8.17 -37.27 10.81
CA ASP A 265 8.81 -35.98 11.06
C ASP A 265 8.69 -35.55 12.54
N PRO A 266 9.82 -35.37 13.25
CA PRO A 266 9.83 -35.06 14.68
C PRO A 266 9.40 -33.63 15.03
N GLU A 267 9.38 -32.70 14.08
CA GLU A 267 8.87 -31.33 14.31
C GLU A 267 7.44 -31.16 13.78
N TYR A 268 6.81 -32.18 13.20
CA TYR A 268 5.39 -32.11 12.86
C TYR A 268 4.54 -31.96 14.12
N ILE A 269 3.59 -31.04 14.08
CA ILE A 269 2.65 -30.82 15.16
C ILE A 269 1.32 -31.39 14.72
N THR A 270 0.95 -32.55 15.27
CA THR A 270 -0.30 -33.22 14.88
C THR A 270 -1.52 -32.42 15.30
N VAL A 271 -2.18 -31.89 14.27
CA VAL A 271 -3.40 -31.08 14.39
C VAL A 271 -4.64 -31.87 13.96
N ASN A 272 -4.50 -32.63 12.87
CA ASN A 272 -5.56 -33.45 12.30
C ASN A 272 -4.99 -34.83 11.98
N ALA A 273 -5.50 -35.86 12.65
CA ALA A 273 -4.99 -37.24 12.54
C ALA A 273 -5.13 -37.86 11.13
N ARG A 274 -5.88 -37.22 10.23
CA ARG A 274 -6.00 -37.66 8.83
C ARG A 274 -4.86 -37.18 7.94
N VAL A 275 -4.16 -36.12 8.33
CA VAL A 275 -3.05 -35.59 7.53
C VAL A 275 -1.91 -36.59 7.53
N THR A 276 -1.39 -36.86 6.34
CA THR A 276 -0.24 -37.75 6.12
C THR A 276 0.95 -36.99 5.54
N SER A 277 0.74 -35.84 4.92
CA SER A 277 1.77 -35.04 4.26
C SER A 277 1.54 -33.54 4.46
N GLU A 278 2.63 -32.77 4.51
CA GLU A 278 2.63 -31.31 4.66
C GLU A 278 3.62 -30.66 3.69
N ALA A 279 3.25 -29.51 3.14
CA ALA A 279 4.17 -28.59 2.47
C ALA A 279 4.05 -27.20 3.09
N ALA A 280 5.17 -26.70 3.62
CA ALA A 280 5.28 -25.35 4.16
C ALA A 280 6.14 -24.50 3.22
N ILE A 281 5.48 -23.54 2.56
CA ILE A 281 6.07 -22.72 1.50
C ILE A 281 6.24 -21.28 2.01
N PRO A 282 7.43 -20.70 1.91
CA PRO A 282 7.64 -19.35 2.39
C PRO A 282 7.02 -18.30 1.46
N ILE A 283 6.33 -17.31 2.01
CA ILE A 283 5.79 -16.17 1.29
C ILE A 283 6.83 -15.05 1.29
N ARG A 284 7.34 -14.68 0.11
CA ARG A 284 8.48 -13.75 -0.04
C ARG A 284 8.12 -12.44 -0.70
N PHE A 285 8.48 -11.34 -0.05
CA PHE A 285 8.46 -10.01 -0.66
C PHE A 285 9.83 -9.36 -0.56
N GLN A 286 10.44 -9.02 -1.70
CA GLN A 286 11.76 -8.37 -1.78
C GLN A 286 12.84 -9.05 -0.91
N SER A 287 12.94 -10.38 -1.02
CA SER A 287 13.87 -11.24 -0.25
C SER A 287 13.57 -11.38 1.25
N LYS A 288 12.49 -10.78 1.76
CA LYS A 288 12.03 -10.97 3.14
C LYS A 288 10.89 -11.99 3.20
N ILE A 289 10.91 -12.84 4.22
CA ILE A 289 9.79 -13.74 4.50
C ILE A 289 8.72 -12.93 5.23
N VAL A 290 7.51 -12.87 4.69
CA VAL A 290 6.37 -12.17 5.33
C VAL A 290 5.36 -13.16 5.93
N GLY A 291 5.49 -14.45 5.60
CA GLY A 291 4.67 -15.50 6.15
C GLY A 291 4.99 -16.87 5.55
N VAL A 292 4.15 -17.86 5.86
CA VAL A 292 4.21 -19.22 5.33
C VAL A 292 2.83 -19.60 4.81
N LEU A 293 2.79 -20.14 3.60
CA LEU A 293 1.66 -20.88 3.06
C LEU A 293 1.83 -22.34 3.48
N ASN A 294 0.99 -22.80 4.41
CA ASN A 294 0.95 -24.17 4.90
C ASN A 294 -0.16 -24.94 4.17
N LEU A 295 0.20 -26.11 3.64
CA LEU A 295 -0.68 -26.99 2.88
C LEU A 295 -0.55 -28.40 3.46
N GLU A 296 -1.65 -29.02 3.87
CA GLU A 296 -1.63 -30.39 4.41
C GLU A 296 -2.60 -31.27 3.64
N SER A 297 -2.19 -32.51 3.36
CA SER A 297 -2.98 -33.48 2.60
C SER A 297 -3.00 -34.87 3.25
N THR A 298 -4.06 -35.63 2.95
CA THR A 298 -4.13 -37.09 3.17
C THR A 298 -3.35 -37.90 2.14
N SER A 299 -2.86 -37.28 1.06
CA SER A 299 -2.06 -37.95 0.03
C SER A 299 -0.72 -37.23 -0.22
N PRO A 300 0.42 -37.94 -0.11
CA PRO A 300 1.73 -37.35 -0.41
C PRO A 300 1.90 -36.97 -1.89
N ASP A 301 1.14 -37.60 -2.78
CA ASP A 301 1.25 -37.38 -4.23
C ASP A 301 0.85 -35.95 -4.65
N VAL A 302 0.12 -35.23 -3.80
CA VAL A 302 -0.28 -33.83 -4.04
C VAL A 302 0.95 -32.92 -4.16
N PHE A 303 2.03 -33.22 -3.42
CA PHE A 303 3.23 -32.40 -3.35
C PHE A 303 4.33 -32.82 -4.32
N SER A 304 3.95 -33.22 -5.54
CA SER A 304 4.92 -33.44 -6.62
C SER A 304 5.78 -32.18 -6.88
N PRO A 305 7.00 -32.31 -7.41
CA PRO A 305 7.86 -31.16 -7.71
C PRO A 305 7.19 -30.10 -8.59
N ALA A 306 6.38 -30.52 -9.56
CA ALA A 306 5.64 -29.60 -10.43
C ALA A 306 4.54 -28.82 -9.68
N THR A 307 3.84 -29.48 -8.75
CA THR A 307 2.82 -28.84 -7.92
C THR A 307 3.44 -27.88 -6.90
N VAL A 308 4.56 -28.26 -6.29
CA VAL A 308 5.29 -27.41 -5.34
C VAL A 308 5.76 -26.13 -6.02
N LEU A 309 6.38 -26.23 -7.20
CA LEU A 309 6.77 -25.07 -8.00
C LEU A 309 5.58 -24.13 -8.30
N ALA A 310 4.39 -24.71 -8.52
CA ALA A 310 3.18 -23.92 -8.74
C ALA A 310 2.75 -23.17 -7.48
N PHE A 311 2.80 -23.82 -6.32
CA PHE A 311 2.48 -23.17 -5.04
C PHE A 311 3.54 -22.15 -4.61
N GLU A 312 4.82 -22.34 -4.95
CA GLU A 312 5.86 -21.33 -4.74
C GLU A 312 5.60 -20.08 -5.58
N ALA A 313 5.34 -20.24 -6.88
CA ALA A 313 4.97 -19.13 -7.75
C ALA A 313 3.68 -18.42 -7.27
N PHE A 314 2.74 -19.18 -6.73
CA PHE A 314 1.54 -18.65 -6.11
C PHE A 314 1.84 -17.85 -4.83
N ALA A 315 2.68 -18.38 -3.94
CA ALA A 315 3.09 -17.73 -2.71
C ALA A 315 3.79 -16.38 -2.99
N ASP A 316 4.58 -16.29 -4.06
CA ASP A 316 5.18 -15.03 -4.51
C ASP A 316 4.11 -13.99 -4.91
N GLN A 317 3.04 -14.41 -5.60
CA GLN A 317 1.92 -13.50 -5.91
C GLN A 317 1.15 -13.07 -4.66
N VAL A 318 0.91 -14.00 -3.73
CA VAL A 318 0.28 -13.71 -2.43
C VAL A 318 1.10 -12.68 -1.66
N ALA A 319 2.44 -12.76 -1.70
CA ALA A 319 3.30 -11.78 -1.06
C ALA A 319 3.10 -10.35 -1.62
N GLY A 320 2.97 -10.22 -2.94
CA GLY A 320 2.67 -8.95 -3.59
C GLY A 320 1.31 -8.39 -3.16
N ALA A 321 0.28 -9.23 -3.11
CA ALA A 321 -1.06 -8.85 -2.66
C ALA A 321 -1.08 -8.38 -1.19
N ILE A 322 -0.41 -9.11 -0.30
CA ILE A 322 -0.23 -8.72 1.11
C ILE A 322 0.44 -7.35 1.21
N HIS A 323 1.51 -7.13 0.43
CA HIS A 323 2.21 -5.86 0.43
C HIS A 323 1.29 -4.70 0.01
N ILE A 324 0.58 -4.85 -1.11
CA ILE A 324 -0.38 -3.84 -1.60
C ILE A 324 -1.43 -3.52 -0.53
N SER A 325 -2.04 -4.55 0.05
CA SER A 325 -3.04 -4.39 1.12
C SER A 325 -2.46 -3.64 2.34
N SER A 326 -1.25 -3.99 2.77
CA SER A 326 -0.57 -3.33 3.90
C SER A 326 -0.23 -1.86 3.62
N VAL A 327 0.17 -1.53 2.39
CA VAL A 327 0.49 -0.16 1.96
C VAL A 327 -0.79 0.67 1.88
N ASN A 328 -1.87 0.12 1.31
CA ASN A 328 -3.17 0.80 1.23
C ASN A 328 -3.71 1.11 2.63
N ALA A 329 -3.64 0.16 3.56
CA ALA A 329 -4.06 0.38 4.94
C ALA A 329 -3.27 1.51 5.62
N ARG A 330 -1.93 1.53 5.46
CA ARG A 330 -1.07 2.58 6.01
C ARG A 330 -1.33 3.96 5.38
N LEU A 331 -1.60 3.99 4.08
CA LEU A 331 -1.93 5.21 3.36
C LEU A 331 -3.26 5.80 3.87
N ALA A 332 -4.28 4.95 4.05
CA ALA A 332 -5.56 5.37 4.61
C ALA A 332 -5.40 5.96 6.02
N GLU A 333 -4.67 5.28 6.91
CA GLU A 333 -4.40 5.77 8.26
C GLU A 333 -3.66 7.13 8.25
N THR A 334 -2.62 7.24 7.42
CA THR A 334 -1.83 8.48 7.30
C THR A 334 -2.67 9.62 6.74
N SER A 335 -3.57 9.35 5.79
CA SER A 335 -4.50 10.35 5.24
C SER A 335 -5.42 10.90 6.33
N THR A 336 -6.03 10.03 7.13
CA THR A 336 -6.87 10.44 8.25
C THR A 336 -6.10 11.26 9.29
N GLN A 337 -4.86 10.87 9.62
CA GLN A 337 -4.01 11.64 10.53
C GLN A 337 -3.64 13.02 9.96
N LEU A 338 -3.39 13.11 8.66
CA LEU A 338 -3.04 14.38 8.00
C LEU A 338 -4.23 15.33 7.98
N GLU A 339 -5.45 14.84 7.70
CA GLU A 339 -6.68 15.61 7.78
C GLU A 339 -6.90 16.18 9.19
N GLN A 340 -6.74 15.35 10.22
CA GLN A 340 -6.85 15.78 11.62
C GLN A 340 -5.82 16.86 11.98
N LYS A 341 -4.55 16.69 11.58
CA LYS A 341 -3.51 17.68 11.82
C LYS A 341 -3.77 18.99 11.09
N THR A 342 -4.26 18.92 9.85
CA THR A 342 -4.59 20.11 9.05
C THR A 342 -5.70 20.90 9.73
N HIS A 343 -6.77 20.23 10.16
CA HIS A 343 -7.87 20.87 10.87
C HIS A 343 -7.42 21.49 12.21
N ALA A 344 -6.58 20.79 12.99
CA ALA A 344 -6.03 21.33 14.24
C ALA A 344 -5.14 22.56 14.00
N LEU A 345 -4.37 22.57 12.90
CA LEU A 345 -3.53 23.71 12.53
C LEU A 345 -4.37 24.92 12.11
N GLU A 346 -5.44 24.71 11.36
CA GLU A 346 -6.40 25.77 10.99
C GLU A 346 -7.00 26.41 12.24
N GLN A 347 -7.49 25.59 13.18
CA GLN A 347 -8.02 26.08 14.46
C GLN A 347 -6.97 26.85 15.26
N ALA A 348 -5.73 26.35 15.32
CA ALA A 348 -4.66 27.05 16.03
C ALA A 348 -4.33 28.41 15.40
N ASN A 349 -4.34 28.49 14.07
CA ASN A 349 -4.13 29.74 13.34
C ASN A 349 -5.25 30.75 13.58
N GLU A 350 -6.52 30.31 13.61
CA GLU A 350 -7.66 31.18 13.93
C GLU A 350 -7.56 31.74 15.35
N HIS A 351 -7.25 30.88 16.34
CA HIS A 351 -7.04 31.32 17.72
C HIS A 351 -5.86 32.30 17.83
N LEU A 352 -4.76 32.04 17.12
CA LEU A 352 -3.62 32.93 17.10
C LEU A 352 -3.98 34.29 16.48
N ALA A 353 -4.71 34.31 15.38
CA ALA A 353 -5.18 35.54 14.75
C ALA A 353 -6.08 36.36 15.69
N ALA A 354 -7.04 35.72 16.35
CA ALA A 354 -7.90 36.36 17.34
C ALA A 354 -7.12 36.88 18.55
N ALA A 355 -6.11 36.13 19.02
CA ALA A 355 -5.25 36.55 20.12
C ALA A 355 -4.40 37.79 19.75
N ILE A 356 -3.83 37.82 18.53
CA ILE A 356 -3.07 38.96 18.01
C ILE A 356 -3.98 40.20 17.93
N GLU A 357 -5.19 40.07 17.39
CA GLU A 357 -6.15 41.18 17.30
C GLU A 357 -6.54 41.72 18.68
N SER A 358 -6.82 40.83 19.64
CA SER A 358 -7.15 41.22 21.02
C SER A 358 -5.99 41.94 21.71
N LEU A 359 -4.76 41.42 21.57
CA LEU A 359 -3.55 42.06 22.10
C LEU A 359 -3.33 43.44 21.49
N HIS A 360 -3.49 43.57 20.17
CA HIS A 360 -3.39 44.85 19.49
C HIS A 360 -4.39 45.87 20.06
N ARG A 361 -5.64 45.46 20.24
CA ARG A 361 -6.70 46.31 20.81
C ARG A 361 -6.38 46.75 22.24
N ILE A 362 -6.02 45.82 23.12
CA ILE A 362 -5.69 46.14 24.53
C ILE A 362 -4.43 47.01 24.64
N SER A 363 -3.45 46.81 23.75
CA SER A 363 -2.21 47.59 23.78
C SER A 363 -2.41 49.03 23.30
N THR A 364 -3.31 49.26 22.35
CA THR A 364 -3.46 50.56 21.66
C THR A 364 -4.67 51.38 22.09
N GLN A 365 -5.74 50.77 22.57
CA GLN A 365 -7.00 51.46 22.93
C GLN A 365 -7.20 51.58 24.44
N ASP A 366 -7.97 52.59 24.86
CA ASP A 366 -8.46 52.77 26.22
C ASP A 366 -9.72 51.92 26.44
N GLY A 367 -9.73 51.12 27.51
CA GLY A 367 -10.79 50.14 27.77
C GLY A 367 -12.17 50.73 28.08
N LEU A 368 -12.28 52.01 28.44
CA LEU A 368 -13.57 52.66 28.71
C LEU A 368 -14.10 53.41 27.48
N THR A 369 -13.23 54.14 26.79
CA THR A 369 -13.62 55.10 25.75
C THR A 369 -13.43 54.59 24.32
N GLY A 370 -12.67 53.51 24.10
CA GLY A 370 -12.44 52.90 22.79
C GLY A 370 -11.50 53.69 21.85
N ILE A 371 -11.18 54.94 22.18
CA ILE A 371 -10.12 55.72 21.51
C ILE A 371 -8.74 55.24 21.95
N SER A 372 -7.69 55.80 21.35
CA SER A 372 -6.31 55.43 21.67
C SER A 372 -5.98 55.69 23.14
N ASN A 373 -5.15 54.83 23.75
CA ASN A 373 -4.68 55.05 25.11
C ASN A 373 -3.42 55.95 25.12
N ARG A 374 -3.04 56.41 26.32
CA ARG A 374 -1.83 57.23 26.53
C ARG A 374 -0.56 56.59 25.97
N ARG A 375 -0.39 55.28 26.09
CA ARG A 375 0.81 54.59 25.56
C ARG A 375 0.90 54.76 24.04
N HIS A 376 -0.21 54.53 23.34
CA HIS A 376 -0.26 54.69 21.90
C HIS A 376 -0.06 56.16 21.47
N PHE A 377 -0.56 57.11 22.26
CA PHE A 377 -0.26 58.53 22.08
C PHE A 377 1.25 58.83 22.17
N ASP A 378 1.92 58.39 23.24
CA ASP A 378 3.35 58.67 23.45
C ASP A 378 4.22 58.08 22.32
N GLU A 379 3.89 56.86 21.87
CA GLU A 379 4.54 56.20 20.73
C GLU A 379 4.31 56.97 19.42
N THR A 380 3.07 57.35 19.13
CA THR A 380 2.71 58.07 17.90
C THR A 380 3.31 59.47 17.88
N LEU A 381 3.28 60.19 19.01
CA LEU A 381 3.93 61.49 19.16
C LEU A 381 5.43 61.39 18.85
N THR A 382 6.11 60.35 19.33
CA THR A 382 7.53 60.14 19.05
C THR A 382 7.79 59.94 17.54
N LEU A 383 6.92 59.21 16.86
CA LEU A 383 7.02 58.97 15.42
C LEU A 383 6.74 60.24 14.60
N GLU A 384 5.63 60.93 14.88
CA GLU A 384 5.23 62.14 14.17
C GLU A 384 6.17 63.31 14.44
N TRP A 385 6.73 63.42 15.65
CA TRP A 385 7.77 64.40 15.97
C TRP A 385 8.98 64.24 15.03
N ARG A 386 9.48 63.00 14.88
CA ARG A 386 10.59 62.70 13.97
C ARG A 386 10.21 62.92 12.51
N ARG A 387 8.97 62.63 12.11
CA ARG A 387 8.48 62.88 10.75
C ARG A 387 8.47 64.37 10.46
N ALA A 388 7.80 65.17 11.29
CA ALA A 388 7.68 66.61 11.18
C ALA A 388 9.04 67.32 11.19
N ALA A 389 10.00 66.88 12.01
CA ALA A 389 11.37 67.40 12.00
C ALA A 389 12.09 67.20 10.66
N ARG A 390 11.87 66.07 9.99
CA ARG A 390 12.47 65.77 8.68
C ARG A 390 11.83 66.57 7.56
N SER A 391 10.49 66.58 7.51
CA SER A 391 9.69 67.27 6.49
C SER A 391 9.61 68.78 6.69
N ARG A 392 9.97 69.29 7.88
CA ARG A 392 9.75 70.69 8.30
C ARG A 392 8.27 71.09 8.22
N SER A 393 7.38 70.15 8.54
CA SER A 393 5.94 70.41 8.63
C SER A 393 5.54 70.81 10.05
N PRO A 394 4.47 71.60 10.21
CA PRO A 394 3.94 71.94 11.54
C PRO A 394 3.32 70.70 12.20
N LEU A 395 3.43 70.63 13.51
CA LEU A 395 2.80 69.63 14.37
C LEU A 395 2.09 70.38 15.50
N SER A 396 0.80 70.09 15.68
CA SER A 396 -0.01 70.70 16.73
C SER A 396 -0.52 69.64 17.72
N LEU A 397 -0.64 70.01 18.98
CA LEU A 397 -1.12 69.17 20.07
C LEU A 397 -2.20 69.93 20.84
N LEU A 398 -3.34 69.29 21.03
CA LEU A 398 -4.39 69.76 21.92
C LEU A 398 -4.40 68.89 23.17
N MET A 399 -4.31 69.51 24.34
CA MET A 399 -4.59 68.89 25.64
C MET A 399 -5.96 69.37 26.09
N LEU A 400 -6.89 68.45 26.34
CA LEU A 400 -8.26 68.73 26.74
C LEU A 400 -8.55 68.11 28.10
N ASP A 401 -9.40 68.77 28.88
CA ASP A 401 -9.91 68.22 30.14
C ASP A 401 -11.36 68.67 30.37
N ILE A 402 -12.16 67.77 30.93
CA ILE A 402 -13.58 68.01 31.21
C ILE A 402 -13.73 68.90 32.45
N ASP A 403 -14.35 70.05 32.27
CA ASP A 403 -14.49 71.04 33.32
C ASP A 403 -15.37 70.53 34.47
N TYR A 404 -14.81 70.59 35.69
CA TYR A 404 -15.47 70.17 36.93
C TYR A 404 -15.92 68.69 36.94
N PHE A 405 -15.20 67.79 36.27
CA PHE A 405 -15.60 66.38 36.17
C PHE A 405 -15.65 65.65 37.52
N LYS A 406 -14.78 66.00 38.48
CA LYS A 406 -14.89 65.47 39.85
C LYS A 406 -16.26 65.80 40.48
N ALA A 407 -16.73 67.04 40.36
CA ALA A 407 -18.04 67.43 40.89
C ALA A 407 -19.19 66.75 40.14
N PHE A 408 -19.01 66.47 38.85
CA PHE A 408 -19.96 65.67 38.07
C PHE A 408 -20.08 64.25 38.62
N ASN A 409 -18.95 63.59 38.89
CA ASN A 409 -18.93 62.26 39.49
C ASN A 409 -19.51 62.23 40.91
N ASP A 410 -19.21 63.24 41.72
CA ASP A 410 -19.69 63.34 43.10
C ASP A 410 -21.23 63.51 43.15
N ASP A 411 -21.84 64.17 42.16
CA ASP A 411 -23.29 64.43 42.06
C ASP A 411 -24.05 63.29 41.34
N ALA A 412 -23.56 62.87 40.16
CA ALA A 412 -24.26 61.94 39.28
C ALA A 412 -23.79 60.47 39.41
N GLY A 413 -22.69 60.23 40.13
CA GLY A 413 -22.07 58.92 40.32
C GLY A 413 -21.12 58.50 39.19
N HIS A 414 -20.20 57.58 39.51
CA HIS A 414 -19.14 57.14 38.59
C HIS A 414 -19.66 56.53 37.28
N GLN A 415 -20.80 55.84 37.30
CA GLN A 415 -21.36 55.26 36.08
C GLN A 415 -21.82 56.33 35.08
N ALA A 416 -22.42 57.43 35.58
CA ALA A 416 -22.76 58.57 34.74
C ALA A 416 -21.50 59.28 34.22
N GLY A 417 -20.44 59.34 35.03
CA GLY A 417 -19.12 59.83 34.62
C GLY A 417 -18.51 59.03 33.48
N ASP A 418 -18.55 57.70 33.57
CA ASP A 418 -18.09 56.79 32.53
C ASP A 418 -18.86 57.01 31.21
N ASP A 419 -20.18 57.18 31.28
CA ASP A 419 -21.02 57.49 30.12
C ASP A 419 -20.67 58.87 29.52
N CYS A 420 -20.39 59.87 30.38
CA CYS A 420 -19.91 61.18 29.96
C CYS A 420 -18.58 61.08 29.20
N LEU A 421 -17.61 60.33 29.73
CA LEU A 421 -16.30 60.11 29.08
C LEU A 421 -16.45 59.43 27.72
N ARG A 422 -17.34 58.43 27.58
CA ARG A 422 -17.62 57.79 26.28
C ARG A 422 -18.20 58.78 25.28
N ARG A 423 -19.18 59.60 25.69
CA ARG A 423 -19.80 60.62 24.82
C ARG A 423 -18.81 61.69 24.38
N VAL A 424 -17.94 62.15 25.28
CA VAL A 424 -16.87 63.10 24.94
C VAL A 424 -15.86 62.46 23.99
N ALA A 425 -15.40 61.23 24.24
CA ALA A 425 -14.49 60.53 23.34
C ALA A 425 -15.07 60.31 21.93
N GLN A 426 -16.36 59.97 21.85
CA GLN A 426 -17.07 59.86 20.58
C GLN A 426 -17.14 61.20 19.86
N ALA A 427 -17.49 62.27 20.57
CA ALA A 427 -17.55 63.62 20.02
C ALA A 427 -16.21 64.11 19.48
N LEU A 428 -15.11 63.82 20.19
CA LEU A 428 -13.75 64.12 19.73
C LEU A 428 -13.42 63.35 18.46
N SER A 429 -13.79 62.07 18.39
CA SER A 429 -13.52 61.22 17.22
C SER A 429 -14.32 61.64 15.99
N GLU A 430 -15.58 62.05 16.16
CA GLU A 430 -16.44 62.50 15.06
C GLU A 430 -16.00 63.83 14.45
N ASN A 431 -15.31 64.68 15.20
CA ASN A 431 -14.77 65.97 14.72
C ASN A 431 -13.40 65.84 14.03
N LEU A 432 -12.75 64.68 14.07
CA LEU A 432 -11.50 64.44 13.36
C LEU A 432 -11.75 63.65 12.08
N HIS A 433 -11.38 64.25 10.95
CA HIS A 433 -11.67 63.70 9.63
C HIS A 433 -10.42 63.22 8.88
N ARG A 434 -9.21 63.58 9.33
CA ARG A 434 -7.97 63.15 8.68
C ARG A 434 -7.46 61.87 9.34
N ALA A 435 -7.05 60.91 8.52
CA ALA A 435 -6.47 59.64 8.99
C ALA A 435 -5.16 59.81 9.79
N ALA A 436 -4.50 60.96 9.71
CA ALA A 436 -3.29 61.28 10.46
C ALA A 436 -3.56 61.89 11.83
N ASP A 437 -4.78 62.37 12.10
CA ASP A 437 -5.12 62.98 13.38
C ASP A 437 -5.40 61.87 14.41
N LEU A 438 -4.88 62.01 15.63
CA LEU A 438 -5.00 60.99 16.67
C LEU A 438 -5.69 61.56 17.91
N VAL A 439 -6.87 61.06 18.27
CA VAL A 439 -7.48 61.26 19.61
C VAL A 439 -6.99 60.17 20.55
N SER A 440 -6.58 60.55 21.76
CA SER A 440 -6.23 59.60 22.82
C SER A 440 -6.78 60.03 24.17
N ARG A 441 -7.11 59.08 25.05
CA ARG A 441 -7.34 59.35 26.47
C ARG A 441 -5.99 59.40 27.17
N TYR A 442 -5.61 60.57 27.65
CA TYR A 442 -4.28 60.83 28.22
C TYR A 442 -4.20 60.44 29.70
N GLY A 443 -5.30 60.60 30.44
CA GLY A 443 -5.44 60.10 31.81
C GLY A 443 -6.75 60.54 32.45
N GLY A 444 -7.43 59.71 33.24
CA GLY A 444 -8.65 60.11 33.96
C GLY A 444 -9.71 60.77 33.05
N GLU A 445 -9.85 62.09 33.17
CA GLU A 445 -10.75 62.97 32.40
C GLU A 445 -10.07 63.81 31.31
N GLU A 446 -8.78 63.57 31.09
CA GLU A 446 -7.90 64.26 30.14
C GLU A 446 -7.80 63.52 28.80
N PHE A 447 -7.88 64.27 27.72
CA PHE A 447 -7.74 63.80 26.34
C PHE A 447 -6.61 64.55 25.64
N ALA A 448 -5.96 63.90 24.70
CA ALA A 448 -4.93 64.50 23.85
C ALA A 448 -5.32 64.31 22.39
N ILE A 449 -5.15 65.36 21.57
CA ILE A 449 -5.30 65.27 20.12
C ILE A 449 -3.99 65.69 19.45
N LEU A 450 -3.38 64.76 18.72
CA LEU A 450 -2.20 65.03 17.91
C LEU A 450 -2.62 65.33 16.46
N LEU A 451 -2.15 66.46 15.93
CA LEU A 451 -2.51 66.97 14.60
C LEU A 451 -1.25 67.16 13.75
N PRO A 452 -0.80 66.12 13.02
CA PRO A 452 0.30 66.23 12.08
C PRO A 452 -0.02 67.19 10.93
N GLU A 453 0.99 67.91 10.45
CA GLU A 453 0.88 68.83 9.30
C GLU A 453 -0.26 69.85 9.47
N THR A 454 -0.43 70.34 10.69
CA THR A 454 -1.46 71.32 11.05
C THR A 454 -0.81 72.46 11.81
N ASP A 455 -0.91 73.67 11.28
CA ASP A 455 -0.42 74.90 11.92
C ASP A 455 -1.33 75.35 13.08
N GLY A 456 -0.88 76.36 13.83
CA GLY A 456 -1.59 76.82 15.03
C GLY A 456 -2.94 77.48 14.77
N ASP A 457 -3.11 78.16 13.64
CA ASP A 457 -4.38 78.81 13.32
C ASP A 457 -5.45 77.77 12.93
N SER A 458 -5.05 76.77 12.14
CA SER A 458 -5.90 75.65 11.78
C SER A 458 -6.24 74.80 13.01
N ALA A 459 -5.24 74.52 13.87
CA ALA A 459 -5.44 73.76 15.10
C ALA A 459 -6.34 74.49 16.10
N ARG A 460 -6.23 75.83 16.20
CA ARG A 460 -7.12 76.65 17.03
C ARG A 460 -8.56 76.61 16.54
N THR A 461 -8.75 76.70 15.23
CA THR A 461 -10.09 76.62 14.61
C THR A 461 -10.75 75.27 14.93
N LEU A 462 -9.99 74.19 14.80
CA LEU A 462 -10.45 72.84 15.15
C LEU A 462 -10.74 72.71 16.65
N ALA A 463 -9.86 73.23 17.51
CA ALA A 463 -10.05 73.21 18.96
C ALA A 463 -11.34 73.94 19.39
N GLU A 464 -11.63 75.11 18.82
CA GLU A 464 -12.87 75.84 19.11
C GLU A 464 -14.10 75.07 18.61
N SER A 465 -14.03 74.49 17.40
CA SER A 465 -15.10 73.63 16.89
C SER A 465 -15.39 72.44 17.82
N ILE A 466 -14.34 71.79 18.33
CA ILE A 466 -14.46 70.68 19.28
C ILE A 466 -15.10 71.16 20.60
N ARG A 467 -14.65 72.30 21.12
CA ARG A 467 -15.20 72.88 22.36
C ARG A 467 -16.68 73.19 22.22
N GLU A 468 -17.07 73.89 21.15
CA GLU A 468 -18.47 74.24 20.84
C GLU A 468 -19.32 72.99 20.63
N TYR A 469 -18.79 71.99 19.93
CA TYR A 469 -19.51 70.74 19.69
C TYR A 469 -19.78 69.99 21.00
N ILE A 470 -18.79 69.86 21.89
CA ILE A 470 -19.00 69.21 23.20
C ILE A 470 -20.01 69.99 24.05
N GLU A 471 -19.93 71.33 24.04
CA GLU A 471 -20.92 72.18 24.72
C GLU A 471 -22.34 72.00 24.16
N SER A 472 -22.46 71.76 22.85
CA SER A 472 -23.74 71.53 22.15
C SER A 472 -24.37 70.17 22.44
N LEU A 473 -23.62 69.19 22.98
CA LEU A 473 -24.16 67.90 23.42
C LEU A 473 -25.14 68.02 24.60
N ASP A 474 -25.18 69.20 25.23
CA ASP A 474 -26.11 69.60 26.30
C ASP A 474 -26.22 68.56 27.43
N ILE A 475 -25.07 67.97 27.80
CA ILE A 475 -25.00 67.00 28.88
C ILE A 475 -25.16 67.76 30.20
N ALA A 476 -26.25 67.52 30.93
CA ALA A 476 -26.56 68.23 32.17
C ALA A 476 -25.45 68.05 33.22
N HIS A 477 -24.94 69.15 33.77
CA HIS A 477 -23.95 69.16 34.86
C HIS A 477 -24.39 70.18 35.93
N PRO A 478 -25.38 69.85 36.78
CA PRO A 478 -25.98 70.80 37.72
C PRO A 478 -24.99 71.35 38.77
N ALA A 479 -23.95 70.57 39.10
CA ALA A 479 -22.91 70.96 40.04
C ALA A 479 -21.84 71.90 39.42
N SER A 480 -21.85 72.07 38.09
CA SER A 480 -21.01 73.05 37.40
C SER A 480 -21.68 74.43 37.36
N PRO A 481 -20.93 75.53 37.58
CA PRO A 481 -21.43 76.89 37.35
C PRO A 481 -21.93 77.15 35.92
N LEU A 482 -21.56 76.29 34.96
CA LEU A 482 -21.93 76.37 33.55
C LEU A 482 -23.22 75.56 33.24
N GLY A 483 -23.72 74.77 34.19
CA GLY A 483 -24.95 73.95 34.09
C GLY A 483 -24.88 72.77 33.14
N ARG A 484 -23.80 72.64 32.36
CA ARG A 484 -23.57 71.60 31.36
C ARG A 484 -22.11 71.16 31.33
N VAL A 485 -21.83 69.99 30.76
CA VAL A 485 -20.47 69.52 30.49
C VAL A 485 -19.81 70.44 29.46
N THR A 486 -18.62 70.90 29.79
CA THR A 486 -17.77 71.75 28.93
C THR A 486 -16.33 71.28 29.04
N VAL A 487 -15.48 71.69 28.11
CA VAL A 487 -14.05 71.34 28.12
C VAL A 487 -13.18 72.58 28.04
N SER A 488 -12.07 72.54 28.75
CA SER A 488 -10.97 73.48 28.57
C SER A 488 -9.92 72.84 27.65
N ILE A 489 -9.34 73.63 26.75
CA ILE A 489 -8.38 73.12 25.75
C ILE A 489 -7.11 73.99 25.79
N GLY A 490 -5.96 73.35 25.97
CA GLY A 490 -4.64 73.91 25.73
C GLY A 490 -4.11 73.47 24.38
N LEU A 491 -3.63 74.41 23.57
CA LEU A 491 -3.04 74.18 22.26
C LEU A 491 -1.54 74.49 22.31
N ALA A 492 -0.72 73.65 21.70
CA ALA A 492 0.64 74.00 21.35
C ALA A 492 0.90 73.64 19.88
N SER A 493 1.64 74.49 19.17
CA SER A 493 2.03 74.25 17.78
C SER A 493 3.51 74.52 17.60
N VAL A 494 4.19 73.63 16.89
CA VAL A 494 5.63 73.74 16.65
C VAL A 494 6.00 73.17 15.28
N VAL A 495 7.06 73.68 14.67
CA VAL A 495 7.78 72.97 13.60
C VAL A 495 9.01 72.36 14.27
N PRO A 496 9.03 71.04 14.56
CA PRO A 496 10.10 70.44 15.34
C PRO A 496 11.49 70.70 14.72
N PRO A 497 12.48 71.11 15.51
CA PRO A 497 13.84 71.34 15.00
C PRO A 497 14.51 70.01 14.63
N ARG A 498 15.42 70.05 13.65
CA ARG A 498 16.18 68.84 13.23
C ARG A 498 17.09 68.29 14.32
N ASP A 499 17.56 69.15 15.22
CA ASP A 499 18.57 68.83 16.22
C ASP A 499 17.91 68.44 17.56
N GLY A 500 17.32 67.24 17.59
CA GLY A 500 17.14 66.43 18.82
C GLY A 500 16.32 66.98 19.99
N ALA A 501 15.63 68.12 19.87
CA ALA A 501 14.78 68.62 20.95
C ALA A 501 13.71 67.59 21.35
N ASN A 502 13.46 67.47 22.66
CA ASN A 502 12.57 66.47 23.24
C ASN A 502 11.10 66.91 23.08
N SER A 503 10.23 66.00 22.62
CA SER A 503 8.78 66.20 22.56
C SER A 503 8.14 66.49 23.92
N GLY A 504 8.85 66.24 25.03
CA GLY A 504 8.39 66.57 26.37
C GLY A 504 8.10 68.07 26.61
N ASP A 505 8.86 69.00 26.00
CA ASP A 505 8.58 70.44 26.10
C ASP A 505 7.29 70.82 25.38
N PHE A 506 6.97 70.11 24.29
CA PHE A 506 5.77 70.32 23.51
C PHE A 506 4.51 69.90 24.26
N ILE A 507 4.54 68.76 24.96
CA ILE A 507 3.46 68.36 25.87
C ILE A 507 3.31 69.38 27.00
N ARG A 508 4.41 69.81 27.63
CA ARG A 508 4.38 70.81 28.71
C ARG A 508 3.77 72.14 28.27
N ALA A 509 4.04 72.58 27.04
CA ALA A 509 3.44 73.81 26.51
C ALA A 509 1.92 73.68 26.38
N ALA A 510 1.42 72.57 25.82
CA ALA A 510 -0.01 72.33 25.69
C ALA A 510 -0.69 72.18 27.07
N ASP A 511 -0.05 71.51 28.02
CA ASP A 511 -0.55 71.35 29.39
C ASP A 511 -0.60 72.69 30.16
N ALA A 512 0.43 73.53 30.01
CA ALA A 512 0.44 74.87 30.58
C ALA A 512 -0.70 75.74 30.00
N ALA A 513 -0.93 75.67 28.68
CA ALA A 513 -2.05 76.36 28.04
C ALA A 513 -3.40 75.84 28.55
N LEU A 514 -3.55 74.53 28.77
CA LEU A 514 -4.76 73.93 29.35
C LEU A 514 -5.01 74.44 30.78
N TYR A 515 -3.95 74.52 31.58
CA TYR A 515 -4.01 75.07 32.93
C TYR A 515 -4.47 76.54 32.92
N ASP A 516 -3.96 77.34 31.99
CA ASP A 516 -4.35 78.74 31.82
C ASP A 516 -5.81 78.87 31.32
N ALA A 517 -6.27 77.97 30.45
CA ALA A 517 -7.68 77.89 30.05
C ALA A 517 -8.59 77.65 31.25
N LYS A 518 -8.24 76.68 32.11
CA LYS A 518 -8.98 76.38 33.34
C LYS A 518 -9.00 77.56 34.32
N ARG A 519 -7.89 78.29 34.48
CA ARG A 519 -7.82 79.44 35.40
C ARG A 519 -8.54 80.68 34.88
N SER A 520 -8.57 80.86 33.57
CA SER A 520 -9.14 82.07 32.94
C SER A 520 -10.67 82.04 32.87
N GLY A 521 -11.31 81.00 33.37
CA GLY A 521 -12.77 80.87 33.43
C GLY A 521 -13.33 79.64 32.74
N ARG A 522 -12.47 78.67 32.34
CA ARG A 522 -12.88 77.40 31.71
C ARG A 522 -13.61 77.57 30.39
N ASN A 523 -14.08 76.47 29.78
CA ASN A 523 -14.81 76.43 28.51
C ASN A 523 -14.19 77.33 27.44
N ARG A 524 -12.91 77.14 27.13
CA ARG A 524 -12.16 77.96 26.15
C ARG A 524 -10.92 77.24 25.62
N VAL A 525 -10.41 77.77 24.52
CA VAL A 525 -9.10 77.39 23.97
C VAL A 525 -8.05 78.44 24.33
N VAL A 526 -6.92 78.01 24.88
CA VAL A 526 -5.72 78.83 25.10
C VAL A 526 -4.55 78.18 24.37
N ALA A 527 -3.63 78.98 23.82
CA ALA A 527 -2.43 78.49 23.14
C ALA A 527 -1.17 79.19 23.63
#